data_AF-A0A964XVN2-F1
#
_entry.id   AF-A0A964XVN2-F1
#
_cell.length_a   1.000
_cell.length_b   1.000
_cell.length_c   1.000
_cell.angle_alpha   90.00
_cell.angle_beta   90.00
_cell.angle_gamma   90.00
#
_symmetry.space_group_name_H-M   'P 1'
#
loop_
_entity.id
_entity.type
_entity.pdbx_description
1 polymer ?
#
loop_
_entity_poly.entity_id
_entity_poly.type
_entity_poly.pdbx_seq_one_letter_code
_entity_poly.pdbx_strand_id
1 'polypeptide(L)'
;MNAPTPLTQLLAETDTGPRLREIPYNYTSFSDREIVLRLLGASAWDVLERLRGERRTGRSARMLYEVLGDIWVVQRNPYLQDDLLDNPKRRRLLVDALHHRLGEVERRRTPEVDGDRDALVVELLRAARSAVHQFNQHFDELAALRRQTQKLLRRLTAADNIKFDGLSRVSHVTDATDWRVEVPFVVLTPDTEAEMAGLVRGCFELGLTIVPRGGGTGYTGGAVPLTWKSAVINTEKLEAMTDVEVMDLPGVDRPVPTIWTEAGVVTQRVADAAERAGFVFAVDPTSAEASCIGGNIAMNAGGKKAVLWGTALDNLVSWRMVTPQAQWLEVIRIGHNLGKIHDAEVASFELRYFEADGRTPIRTERLDIPGASFRKTGLGKDVTDKFLSGLPGVQKEGCDGLITSARWVVHRMPEHTRTVCLEFFGNAKDAVPSIVEIKEFMFAEQKRTGILLAGLEHLDDRYLKAVGYATKSKRGGLPKMVLVGDIAGDDADAVARATSEVVRIANSRSGEGFIAISAEARKKFWLDRKRTAAISRHTNAFKINEDVVIPLPRMAEYTDGIERINIELSLRNKIALCTELDTFFAQGQLPLGKSDDAADMAVPEVLEERVQQARALIAEVRTLWQ
;
A
#
# COMPACT_ATOMS: atom_id res chain seq x y z
N MET A 1 -26.44 -5.06 -23.11
CA MET A 1 -27.39 -5.47 -22.05
C MET A 1 -26.84 -6.71 -21.39
N ASN A 2 -26.15 -6.55 -20.25
CA ASN A 2 -25.69 -7.69 -19.44
C ASN A 2 -26.30 -7.49 -18.06
N ALA A 3 -27.39 -8.19 -17.77
CA ALA A 3 -27.94 -8.24 -16.43
C ALA A 3 -26.98 -9.07 -15.54
N PRO A 4 -26.75 -8.69 -14.27
CA PRO A 4 -26.01 -9.52 -13.35
C PRO A 4 -26.92 -10.64 -12.83
N THR A 5 -26.57 -11.89 -13.13
CA THR A 5 -27.23 -13.06 -12.49
C THR A 5 -26.93 -13.03 -10.99
N PRO A 6 -27.91 -13.21 -10.10
CA PRO A 6 -27.68 -13.18 -8.65
C PRO A 6 -26.80 -14.36 -8.20
N LEU A 7 -25.79 -14.05 -7.37
CA LEU A 7 -24.78 -14.98 -6.82
C LEU A 7 -25.38 -16.18 -6.05
N THR A 8 -26.65 -16.11 -5.67
CA THR A 8 -27.33 -17.05 -4.77
C THR A 8 -27.57 -18.43 -5.38
N GLN A 9 -27.57 -18.57 -6.71
CA GLN A 9 -27.77 -19.87 -7.38
C GLN A 9 -26.50 -20.73 -7.46
N LEU A 10 -25.31 -20.18 -7.19
CA LEU A 10 -24.04 -20.92 -7.18
C LEU A 10 -23.75 -21.65 -5.84
N LEU A 11 -24.56 -21.42 -4.80
CA LEU A 11 -24.31 -21.96 -3.45
C LEU A 11 -25.14 -23.21 -3.11
N ALA A 12 -26.01 -23.68 -4.01
CA ALA A 12 -26.73 -24.94 -3.81
C ALA A 12 -25.94 -26.09 -4.44
N GLU A 13 -24.81 -26.46 -3.84
CA GLU A 13 -24.02 -27.62 -4.27
C GLU A 13 -24.34 -28.86 -3.43
N THR A 14 -24.90 -29.90 -4.06
CA THR A 14 -24.69 -31.29 -3.61
C THR A 14 -23.55 -31.90 -4.43
N ASP A 15 -22.35 -31.85 -3.86
CA ASP A 15 -21.04 -32.17 -4.44
C ASP A 15 -20.76 -33.69 -4.52
N THR A 16 -20.34 -34.23 -5.67
CA THR A 16 -20.05 -35.67 -5.86
C THR A 16 -18.64 -35.99 -6.41
N GLY A 17 -17.66 -35.11 -6.23
CA GLY A 17 -16.23 -35.45 -6.31
C GLY A 17 -15.52 -35.22 -4.98
N PRO A 18 -14.37 -35.84 -4.66
CA PRO A 18 -13.59 -35.46 -3.48
C PRO A 18 -12.92 -34.10 -3.74
N ARG A 19 -13.67 -33.00 -3.60
CA ARG A 19 -13.13 -31.65 -3.59
C ARG A 19 -12.23 -31.52 -2.35
N LEU A 20 -10.95 -31.26 -2.59
CA LEU A 20 -10.01 -30.96 -1.51
C LEU A 20 -10.46 -29.63 -0.89
N ARG A 21 -10.62 -29.62 0.44
CA ARG A 21 -11.00 -28.41 1.16
C ARG A 21 -9.83 -27.44 1.15
N GLU A 22 -10.05 -26.23 0.66
CA GLU A 22 -9.10 -25.11 0.75
C GLU A 22 -8.98 -24.61 2.20
N ILE A 23 -7.82 -24.09 2.57
CA ILE A 23 -7.62 -23.47 3.87
C ILE A 23 -8.38 -22.12 3.85
N PRO A 24 -9.24 -21.82 4.84
CA PRO A 24 -9.97 -20.56 4.84
C PRO A 24 -9.03 -19.34 4.85
N TYR A 25 -9.16 -18.47 3.84
CA TYR A 25 -8.31 -17.29 3.63
C TYR A 25 -8.64 -16.07 4.50
N ASN A 26 -9.48 -16.23 5.53
CA ASN A 26 -9.98 -15.11 6.32
C ASN A 26 -8.81 -14.23 6.81
N TYR A 27 -8.81 -12.97 6.37
CA TYR A 27 -7.85 -11.93 6.76
C TYR A 27 -6.37 -12.25 6.48
N THR A 28 -6.03 -12.93 5.37
CA THR A 28 -4.64 -13.16 4.97
C THR A 28 -4.38 -12.93 3.48
N SER A 29 -3.14 -12.60 3.12
CA SER A 29 -2.66 -12.53 1.73
C SER A 29 -1.88 -13.78 1.30
N PHE A 30 -2.15 -14.94 1.91
CA PHE A 30 -1.41 -16.19 1.66
C PHE A 30 -2.29 -17.24 1.01
N SER A 31 -1.77 -17.91 -0.01
CA SER A 31 -2.28 -19.13 -0.64
C SER A 31 -2.15 -20.36 0.28
N ASP A 32 -2.91 -21.43 -0.01
CA ASP A 32 -2.75 -22.73 0.65
C ASP A 32 -1.28 -23.19 0.71
N ARG A 33 -0.52 -22.97 -0.37
CA ARG A 33 0.90 -23.32 -0.43
C ARG A 33 1.68 -22.58 0.64
N GLU A 34 1.53 -21.26 0.72
CA GLU A 34 2.27 -20.43 1.68
C GLU A 34 1.88 -20.75 3.13
N ILE A 35 0.62 -21.11 3.37
CA ILE A 35 0.14 -21.53 4.69
C ILE A 35 0.78 -22.87 5.08
N VAL A 36 0.78 -23.86 4.18
CA VAL A 36 1.47 -25.14 4.42
C VAL A 36 2.96 -24.93 4.68
N LEU A 37 3.63 -24.10 3.89
CA LEU A 37 5.05 -23.80 4.09
C LEU A 37 5.32 -23.20 5.47
N ARG A 38 4.47 -22.29 5.94
CA ARG A 38 4.60 -21.66 7.26
C ARG A 38 4.32 -22.62 8.41
N LEU A 39 3.33 -23.49 8.28
CA LEU A 39 2.93 -24.41 9.35
C LEU A 39 3.77 -25.69 9.40
N LEU A 40 4.12 -26.25 8.24
CA LEU A 40 4.73 -27.57 8.12
C LEU A 40 6.12 -27.58 7.48
N GLY A 41 6.52 -26.51 6.78
CA GLY A 41 7.80 -26.39 6.08
C GLY A 41 7.78 -26.87 4.63
N ALA A 42 8.88 -26.61 3.90
CA ALA A 42 9.01 -26.91 2.48
C ALA A 42 8.91 -28.41 2.15
N SER A 43 9.58 -29.27 2.93
CA SER A 43 9.53 -30.73 2.73
C SER A 43 8.10 -31.26 2.73
N ALA A 44 7.26 -30.78 3.66
CA ALA A 44 5.87 -31.21 3.76
C ALA A 44 5.02 -30.78 2.54
N TRP A 45 5.29 -29.62 1.95
CA TRP A 45 4.62 -29.21 0.71
C TRP A 45 4.97 -30.14 -0.46
N ASP A 46 6.26 -30.46 -0.64
CA ASP A 46 6.71 -31.35 -1.70
C ASP A 46 6.10 -32.76 -1.56
N VAL A 47 6.02 -33.25 -0.32
CA VAL A 47 5.34 -34.53 -0.01
C VAL A 47 3.84 -34.46 -0.34
N LEU A 48 3.17 -33.35 -0.03
CA LEU A 48 1.76 -33.16 -0.38
C LEU A 48 1.53 -33.13 -1.89
N GLU A 49 2.40 -32.48 -2.67
CA GLU A 49 2.30 -32.46 -4.13
C GLU A 49 2.48 -33.85 -4.73
N ARG A 50 3.45 -34.64 -4.23
CA ARG A 50 3.64 -36.04 -4.64
C ARG A 50 2.38 -36.87 -4.37
N LEU A 51 1.83 -36.80 -3.16
CA LEU A 51 0.62 -37.54 -2.77
C LEU A 51 -0.64 -37.07 -3.52
N ARG A 52 -0.71 -35.81 -3.95
CA ARG A 52 -1.82 -35.28 -4.77
C ARG A 52 -1.83 -35.87 -6.18
N GLY A 53 -0.66 -36.16 -6.75
CA GLY A 53 -0.53 -36.79 -8.07
C GLY A 53 -1.17 -38.19 -8.18
N GLU A 54 -1.31 -38.89 -7.05
CA GLU A 54 -1.67 -40.32 -7.00
C GLU A 54 -3.18 -40.64 -6.96
N ARG A 55 -4.08 -39.64 -7.07
CA ARG A 55 -5.58 -39.77 -7.11
C ARG A 55 -6.26 -40.61 -6.01
N ARG A 56 -5.57 -40.96 -4.91
CA ARG A 56 -6.07 -41.82 -3.79
C ARG A 56 -6.28 -41.10 -2.45
N THR A 57 -6.20 -39.77 -2.38
CA THR A 57 -5.92 -39.04 -1.12
C THR A 57 -7.05 -38.21 -0.52
N GLY A 58 -8.23 -38.16 -1.16
CA GLY A 58 -9.27 -37.15 -0.85
C GLY A 58 -9.66 -36.99 0.64
N ARG A 59 -9.94 -38.08 1.36
CA ARG A 59 -10.47 -38.00 2.74
C ARG A 59 -9.40 -37.67 3.80
N SER A 60 -8.22 -38.29 3.71
CA SER A 60 -7.11 -38.01 4.64
C SER A 60 -6.51 -36.63 4.39
N ALA A 61 -6.40 -36.22 3.12
CA ALA A 61 -5.98 -34.86 2.77
C ALA A 61 -6.97 -33.81 3.29
N ARG A 62 -8.28 -34.04 3.16
CA ARG A 62 -9.30 -33.15 3.73
C ARG A 62 -9.14 -32.97 5.24
N MET A 63 -8.96 -34.07 5.98
CA MET A 63 -8.75 -33.99 7.45
C MET A 63 -7.48 -33.22 7.82
N LEU A 64 -6.39 -33.37 7.06
CA LEU A 64 -5.17 -32.60 7.27
C LEU A 64 -5.42 -31.10 7.01
N TYR A 65 -6.07 -30.75 5.91
CA TYR A 65 -6.39 -29.36 5.58
C TYR A 65 -7.37 -28.73 6.58
N GLU A 66 -8.27 -29.50 7.18
CA GLU A 66 -9.10 -29.05 8.31
C GLU A 66 -8.26 -28.71 9.55
N VAL A 67 -7.26 -29.54 9.88
CA VAL A 67 -6.35 -29.27 10.99
C VAL A 67 -5.53 -28.00 10.74
N LEU A 68 -4.96 -27.85 9.53
CA LEU A 68 -4.19 -26.66 9.16
C LEU A 68 -5.07 -25.41 9.11
N GLY A 69 -6.29 -25.52 8.58
CA GLY A 69 -7.29 -24.45 8.56
C GLY A 69 -7.70 -23.98 9.94
N ASP A 70 -7.97 -24.89 10.88
CA ASP A 70 -8.32 -24.52 12.25
C ASP A 70 -7.16 -23.80 12.95
N ILE A 71 -5.92 -24.30 12.80
CA ILE A 71 -4.72 -23.62 13.32
C ILE A 71 -4.60 -22.22 12.72
N TRP A 72 -4.70 -22.11 11.39
CA TRP A 72 -4.50 -20.88 10.66
C TRP A 72 -5.54 -19.81 11.01
N VAL A 73 -6.82 -20.17 10.98
CA VAL A 73 -7.93 -19.25 11.29
C VAL A 73 -7.78 -18.68 12.70
N VAL A 74 -7.35 -19.49 13.67
CA VAL A 74 -7.10 -19.01 15.03
C VAL A 74 -5.86 -18.11 15.08
N GLN A 75 -4.76 -18.48 14.42
CA GLN A 75 -3.56 -17.65 14.37
C GLN A 75 -3.81 -16.27 13.72
N ARG A 76 -4.78 -16.17 12.80
CA ARG A 76 -5.11 -14.93 12.09
C ARG A 76 -6.24 -14.12 12.69
N ASN A 77 -6.92 -14.63 13.72
CA ASN A 77 -8.06 -13.96 14.30
C ASN A 77 -7.83 -13.69 15.80
N PRO A 78 -7.50 -12.44 16.18
CA PRO A 78 -7.22 -12.12 17.58
C PRO A 78 -8.42 -12.32 18.50
N TYR A 79 -9.67 -12.24 17.99
CA TYR A 79 -10.85 -12.55 18.79
C TYR A 79 -10.92 -14.03 19.18
N LEU A 80 -10.52 -14.93 18.26
CA LEU A 80 -10.42 -16.37 18.57
C LEU A 80 -9.25 -16.65 19.50
N GLN A 81 -8.12 -15.94 19.33
CA GLN A 81 -6.98 -16.06 20.25
C GLN A 81 -7.40 -15.68 21.67
N ASP A 82 -8.10 -14.55 21.84
CA ASP A 82 -8.54 -14.06 23.14
C ASP A 82 -9.56 -15.01 23.79
N ASP A 83 -10.56 -15.53 23.05
CA ASP A 83 -11.50 -16.53 23.59
C ASP A 83 -10.79 -17.80 24.10
N LEU A 84 -9.79 -18.28 23.36
CA LEU A 84 -9.04 -19.49 23.73
C LEU A 84 -8.03 -19.26 24.86
N LEU A 85 -7.50 -18.04 25.01
CA LEU A 85 -6.69 -17.64 26.17
C LEU A 85 -7.54 -17.57 27.43
N ASP A 86 -8.73 -16.97 27.33
CA ASP A 86 -9.63 -16.76 28.47
C ASP A 86 -10.38 -18.05 28.85
N ASN A 87 -10.51 -19.00 27.92
CA ASN A 87 -11.19 -20.28 28.13
C ASN A 87 -10.27 -21.50 27.86
N PRO A 88 -9.42 -21.89 28.83
CA PRO A 88 -8.52 -23.04 28.69
C PRO A 88 -9.23 -24.37 28.36
N LYS A 89 -10.50 -24.53 28.78
CA LYS A 89 -11.31 -25.72 28.45
C LYS A 89 -11.64 -25.76 26.96
N ARG A 90 -12.03 -24.65 26.35
CA ARG A 90 -12.27 -24.57 24.89
C ARG A 90 -10.99 -24.81 24.10
N ARG A 91 -9.87 -24.22 24.52
CA ARG A 91 -8.54 -24.51 23.94
C ARG A 91 -8.21 -25.99 23.97
N ARG A 92 -8.42 -26.66 25.11
CA ARG A 92 -8.21 -28.10 25.23
C ARG A 92 -9.08 -28.92 24.28
N LEU A 93 -10.38 -28.61 24.20
CA LEU A 93 -11.32 -29.28 23.30
C LEU A 93 -10.91 -29.12 21.82
N LEU A 94 -10.46 -27.92 21.42
CA LEU A 94 -9.93 -27.69 20.07
C LEU A 94 -8.71 -28.57 19.81
N VAL A 95 -7.70 -28.53 20.69
CA VAL A 95 -6.46 -29.30 20.54
C VAL A 95 -6.73 -30.81 20.50
N ASP A 96 -7.61 -31.31 21.37
CA ASP A 96 -8.03 -32.72 21.38
C ASP A 96 -8.71 -33.11 20.06
N ALA A 97 -9.55 -32.23 19.50
CA ALA A 97 -10.18 -32.46 18.20
C ALA A 97 -9.17 -32.48 17.05
N LEU A 98 -8.15 -31.60 17.06
CA LEU A 98 -7.07 -31.61 16.06
C LEU A 98 -6.28 -32.93 16.14
N HIS A 99 -5.90 -33.36 17.34
CA HIS A 99 -5.22 -34.65 17.54
C HIS A 99 -6.08 -35.85 17.13
N HIS A 100 -7.39 -35.81 17.39
CA HIS A 100 -8.31 -36.85 16.97
C HIS A 100 -8.34 -36.99 15.43
N ARG A 101 -8.44 -35.88 14.69
CA ARG A 101 -8.41 -35.89 13.22
C ARG A 101 -7.10 -36.46 12.67
N LEU A 102 -5.96 -36.08 13.25
CA LEU A 102 -4.67 -36.66 12.86
C LEU A 102 -4.59 -38.17 13.20
N GLY A 103 -5.19 -38.61 14.30
CA GLY A 103 -5.32 -40.02 14.64
C GLY A 103 -6.19 -40.81 13.64
N GLU A 104 -7.26 -40.21 13.12
CA GLU A 104 -8.07 -40.81 12.05
C GLU A 104 -7.28 -40.97 10.74
N VAL A 105 -6.43 -40.00 10.39
CA VAL A 105 -5.53 -40.12 9.23
C VAL A 105 -4.54 -41.26 9.44
N GLU A 106 -3.99 -41.39 10.65
CA GLU A 106 -3.07 -42.47 11.01
C GLU A 106 -3.72 -43.86 10.94
N ARG A 107 -4.97 -44.02 11.39
CA ARG A 107 -5.71 -45.30 11.29
C ARG A 107 -5.98 -45.73 9.84
N ARG A 108 -5.96 -44.79 8.90
CA ARG A 108 -6.21 -45.03 7.46
C ARG A 108 -4.94 -45.38 6.68
N ARG A 109 -3.80 -45.45 7.35
CA ARG A 109 -2.53 -45.90 6.77
C ARG A 109 -2.62 -47.37 6.37
N THR A 110 -1.94 -47.71 5.28
CA THR A 110 -1.95 -49.07 4.71
C THR A 110 -0.50 -49.47 4.34
N PRO A 111 0.40 -49.64 5.33
CA PRO A 111 1.81 -49.91 5.08
C PRO A 111 2.04 -51.19 4.28
N GLU A 112 1.17 -52.20 4.48
CA GLU A 112 1.18 -53.48 3.76
C GLU A 112 0.85 -53.35 2.25
N VAL A 113 0.18 -52.26 1.86
CA VAL A 113 -0.32 -52.04 0.49
C VAL A 113 0.66 -51.20 -0.33
N ASP A 114 1.26 -50.18 0.30
CA ASP A 114 2.14 -49.22 -0.34
C ASP A 114 3.05 -48.58 0.72
N GLY A 115 4.20 -49.20 0.96
CA GLY A 115 5.14 -48.80 2.01
C GLY A 115 5.79 -47.44 1.74
N ASP A 116 6.06 -47.11 0.48
CA ASP A 116 6.66 -45.83 0.09
C ASP A 116 5.68 -44.68 0.32
N ARG A 117 4.42 -44.86 -0.09
CA ARG A 117 3.36 -43.88 0.18
C ARG A 117 3.08 -43.74 1.67
N ASP A 118 3.10 -44.85 2.41
CA ASP A 118 2.90 -44.83 3.86
C ASP A 118 4.00 -44.01 4.56
N ALA A 119 5.26 -44.17 4.15
CA ALA A 119 6.38 -43.39 4.68
C ALA A 119 6.18 -41.88 4.48
N LEU A 120 5.69 -41.47 3.31
CA LEU A 120 5.34 -40.06 3.02
C LEU A 120 4.21 -39.54 3.94
N VAL A 121 3.18 -40.36 4.18
CA VAL A 121 2.09 -40.00 5.10
C VAL A 121 2.58 -39.88 6.54
N VAL A 122 3.53 -40.74 6.97
CA VAL A 122 4.17 -40.65 8.29
C VAL A 122 4.93 -39.34 8.46
N GLU A 123 5.68 -38.91 7.44
CA GLU A 123 6.39 -37.63 7.45
C GLU A 123 5.41 -36.46 7.66
N LEU A 124 4.32 -36.41 6.89
CA LEU A 124 3.29 -35.39 7.03
C LEU A 124 2.60 -35.40 8.40
N LEU A 125 2.27 -36.58 8.93
CA LEU A 125 1.67 -36.69 10.25
C LEU A 125 2.61 -36.20 11.34
N ARG A 126 3.91 -36.47 11.23
CA ARG A 126 4.91 -35.94 12.16
C ARG A 126 4.95 -34.41 12.11
N ALA A 127 5.01 -33.83 10.92
CA ALA A 127 4.99 -32.38 10.73
C ALA A 127 3.70 -31.75 11.31
N ALA A 128 2.54 -32.33 10.99
CA ALA A 128 1.25 -31.83 11.47
C ALA A 128 1.08 -31.95 12.99
N ARG A 129 1.53 -33.05 13.60
CA ARG A 129 1.53 -33.21 15.07
C ARG A 129 2.43 -32.17 15.74
N SER A 130 3.60 -31.89 15.14
CA SER A 130 4.49 -30.82 15.60
C SER A 130 3.81 -29.45 15.52
N ALA A 131 3.13 -29.14 14.41
CA ALA A 131 2.38 -27.90 14.24
C ALA A 131 1.26 -27.73 15.28
N VAL A 132 0.49 -28.78 15.59
CA VAL A 132 -0.53 -28.74 16.66
C VAL A 132 0.11 -28.50 18.04
N HIS A 133 1.25 -29.14 18.31
CA HIS A 133 1.98 -28.95 19.57
C HIS A 133 2.47 -27.50 19.72
N GLN A 134 3.11 -26.95 18.69
CA GLN A 134 3.59 -25.56 18.67
C GLN A 134 2.43 -24.57 18.77
N PHE A 135 1.34 -24.80 18.04
CA PHE A 135 0.11 -24.00 18.13
C PHE A 135 -0.43 -23.96 19.57
N ASN A 136 -0.46 -25.10 20.25
CA ASN A 136 -0.90 -25.14 21.64
C ASN A 136 0.08 -24.40 22.54
N GLN A 137 1.38 -24.68 22.47
CA GLN A 137 2.41 -24.04 23.30
C GLN A 137 2.42 -22.50 23.13
N HIS A 138 2.15 -22.02 21.92
CA HIS A 138 2.14 -20.59 21.59
C HIS A 138 1.18 -19.77 22.47
N PHE A 139 0.05 -20.33 22.90
CA PHE A 139 -0.87 -19.63 23.82
C PHE A 139 -0.25 -19.36 25.19
N ASP A 140 0.56 -20.28 25.70
CA ASP A 140 1.22 -20.11 26.99
C ASP A 140 2.33 -19.05 26.90
N GLU A 141 3.07 -19.05 25.79
CA GLU A 141 4.05 -18.01 25.46
C GLU A 141 3.39 -16.63 25.33
N LEU A 142 2.27 -16.57 24.61
CA LEU A 142 1.49 -15.34 24.41
C LEU A 142 0.97 -14.78 25.74
N ALA A 143 0.41 -15.64 26.60
CA ALA A 143 -0.08 -15.24 27.93
C ALA A 143 1.06 -14.74 28.83
N ALA A 144 2.21 -15.43 28.82
CA ALA A 144 3.39 -15.01 29.58
C ALA A 144 3.91 -13.65 29.11
N LEU A 145 4.05 -13.47 27.80
CA LEU A 145 4.51 -12.21 27.20
C LEU A 145 3.54 -11.07 27.51
N ARG A 146 2.21 -11.27 27.37
CA ARG A 146 1.20 -10.26 27.74
C ARG A 146 1.35 -9.78 29.18
N ARG A 147 1.55 -10.68 30.14
CA ARG A 147 1.78 -10.31 31.55
C ARG A 147 3.06 -9.50 31.74
N GLN A 148 4.15 -9.89 31.10
CA GLN A 148 5.42 -9.16 31.15
C GLN A 148 5.29 -7.76 30.54
N THR A 149 4.67 -7.66 29.36
CA THR A 149 4.41 -6.40 28.65
C THR A 149 3.53 -5.47 29.47
N GLN A 150 2.42 -5.95 30.03
CA GLN A 150 1.56 -5.13 30.90
C GLN A 150 2.32 -4.61 32.12
N LYS A 151 3.13 -5.45 32.78
CA LYS A 151 3.90 -5.05 33.96
C LYS A 151 4.93 -3.98 33.64
N LEU A 152 5.62 -4.11 32.51
CA LEU A 152 6.67 -3.18 32.09
C LEU A 152 6.09 -1.87 31.57
N LEU A 153 5.23 -1.94 30.54
CA LEU A 153 4.77 -0.77 29.81
C LEU A 153 3.78 0.11 30.59
N ARG A 154 3.04 -0.43 31.57
CA ARG A 154 2.17 0.39 32.45
C ARG A 154 2.92 1.41 33.30
N ARG A 155 4.25 1.29 33.40
CA ARG A 155 5.11 2.28 34.08
C ARG A 155 5.55 3.39 33.14
N LEU A 156 5.34 3.23 31.84
CA LEU A 156 5.85 4.08 30.76
C LEU A 156 4.73 4.83 30.05
N THR A 157 3.52 4.26 30.02
CA THR A 157 2.32 4.85 29.42
C THR A 157 1.08 4.43 30.21
N ALA A 158 -0.05 5.09 29.95
CA ALA A 158 -1.33 4.73 30.53
C ALA A 158 -1.78 3.32 30.12
N ALA A 159 -2.53 2.63 30.98
CA ALA A 159 -2.88 1.22 30.77
C ALA A 159 -3.76 1.01 29.52
N ASP A 160 -4.59 1.99 29.19
CA ASP A 160 -5.43 2.02 28.00
C ASP A 160 -4.63 2.26 26.71
N ASN A 161 -3.39 2.73 26.77
CA ASN A 161 -2.52 2.84 25.59
C ASN A 161 -1.86 1.53 25.19
N ILE A 162 -2.06 0.45 25.95
CA ILE A 162 -1.49 -0.88 25.70
C ILE A 162 -2.61 -1.79 25.20
N LYS A 163 -2.80 -1.84 23.88
CA LYS A 163 -3.94 -2.50 23.23
C LYS A 163 -3.61 -3.93 22.82
N PHE A 164 -4.21 -4.89 23.52
CA PHE A 164 -4.21 -6.31 23.14
C PHE A 164 -5.51 -6.74 22.45
N ASP A 165 -6.52 -5.87 22.41
CA ASP A 165 -7.84 -6.19 21.90
C ASP A 165 -7.85 -6.46 20.40
N GLY A 166 -8.83 -7.27 19.98
CA GLY A 166 -8.99 -7.67 18.59
C GLY A 166 -9.19 -6.51 17.62
N LEU A 167 -9.93 -5.46 18.01
CA LEU A 167 -10.21 -4.32 17.11
C LEU A 167 -8.91 -3.59 16.78
N SER A 168 -8.18 -3.18 17.81
CA SER A 168 -6.92 -2.47 17.66
C SER A 168 -5.92 -3.31 16.85
N ARG A 169 -5.76 -4.59 17.17
CA ARG A 169 -4.82 -5.46 16.44
C ARG A 169 -5.22 -5.67 14.98
N VAL A 170 -6.51 -5.91 14.67
CA VAL A 170 -7.01 -6.10 13.29
C VAL A 170 -6.88 -4.83 12.46
N SER A 171 -7.16 -3.66 13.02
CA SER A 171 -7.03 -2.39 12.28
C SER A 171 -5.58 -2.02 11.94
N HIS A 172 -4.59 -2.70 12.54
CA HIS A 172 -3.16 -2.41 12.38
C HIS A 172 -2.39 -3.54 11.66
N VAL A 173 -3.07 -4.50 11.03
CA VAL A 173 -2.43 -5.62 10.30
C VAL A 173 -1.93 -5.24 8.91
N THR A 174 -2.42 -4.12 8.36
CA THR A 174 -2.12 -3.72 6.98
C THR A 174 -2.14 -2.20 6.79
N ASP A 175 -1.50 -1.73 5.73
CA ASP A 175 -1.59 -0.37 5.22
C ASP A 175 -2.41 -0.32 3.91
N ALA A 176 -2.26 0.73 3.09
CA ALA A 176 -3.02 0.85 1.84
C ALA A 176 -2.61 -0.16 0.75
N THR A 177 -1.56 -0.98 0.98
CA THR A 177 -1.27 -2.15 0.13
C THR A 177 -2.30 -3.25 0.27
N ASP A 178 -3.06 -3.28 1.37
CA ASP A 178 -3.95 -4.38 1.74
C ASP A 178 -3.22 -5.73 1.98
N TRP A 179 -1.88 -5.68 2.10
CA TRP A 179 -1.04 -6.84 2.37
C TRP A 179 -1.15 -7.25 3.84
N ARG A 180 -1.67 -8.45 4.11
CA ARG A 180 -1.95 -9.00 5.44
C ARG A 180 -1.03 -10.18 5.73
N VAL A 181 0.07 -9.90 6.44
CA VAL A 181 1.14 -10.87 6.70
C VAL A 181 1.16 -11.40 8.12
N GLU A 182 0.98 -10.58 9.15
CA GLU A 182 0.85 -11.01 10.55
C GLU A 182 -0.10 -10.09 11.32
N VAL A 183 -0.65 -10.62 12.42
CA VAL A 183 -1.36 -9.81 13.41
C VAL A 183 -0.35 -9.35 14.45
N PRO A 184 -0.25 -8.04 14.75
CA PRO A 184 0.71 -7.57 15.74
C PRO A 184 0.37 -8.13 17.13
N PHE A 185 1.38 -8.32 17.97
CA PHE A 185 1.19 -8.79 19.35
C PHE A 185 0.47 -7.73 20.20
N VAL A 186 0.86 -6.47 20.04
CA VAL A 186 0.30 -5.32 20.77
C VAL A 186 0.30 -4.08 19.89
N VAL A 187 -0.69 -3.21 20.08
CA VAL A 187 -0.68 -1.84 19.55
C VAL A 187 -0.47 -0.87 20.72
N LEU A 188 0.46 0.07 20.57
CA LEU A 188 0.78 1.09 21.54
C LEU A 188 0.33 2.46 21.01
N THR A 189 -0.40 3.23 21.81
CA THR A 189 -0.99 4.51 21.40
C THR A 189 -0.61 5.62 22.39
N PRO A 190 0.65 6.09 22.42
CA PRO A 190 1.13 7.09 23.38
C PRO A 190 0.28 8.37 23.36
N ASP A 191 0.12 9.01 24.51
CA ASP A 191 -0.57 10.31 24.62
C ASP A 191 0.35 11.48 24.32
N THR A 192 1.65 11.33 24.58
CA THR A 192 2.63 12.40 24.47
C THR A 192 3.93 11.90 23.84
N GLU A 193 4.67 12.80 23.18
CA GLU A 193 5.98 12.42 22.62
C GLU A 193 6.95 11.95 23.72
N ALA A 194 6.84 12.47 24.94
CA ALA A 194 7.73 12.12 26.07
C ALA A 194 7.75 10.61 26.40
N GLU A 195 6.68 9.87 26.08
CA GLU A 195 6.58 8.43 26.32
C GLU A 195 7.40 7.60 25.33
N MET A 196 7.71 8.17 24.15
CA MET A 196 8.25 7.43 23.00
C MET A 196 9.56 6.71 23.30
N ALA A 197 10.52 7.38 23.93
CA ALA A 197 11.81 6.76 24.29
C ALA A 197 11.64 5.59 25.28
N GLY A 198 10.75 5.75 26.27
CA GLY A 198 10.40 4.68 27.19
C GLY A 198 9.79 3.49 26.46
N LEU A 199 8.79 3.73 25.61
CA LEU A 199 8.10 2.67 24.85
C LEU A 199 9.04 1.93 23.89
N VAL A 200 9.95 2.62 23.21
CA VAL A 200 10.96 2.00 22.36
C VAL A 200 11.86 1.08 23.18
N ARG A 201 12.42 1.57 24.28
CA ARG A 201 13.26 0.75 25.17
C ARG A 201 12.51 -0.47 25.70
N GLY A 202 11.27 -0.26 26.18
CA GLY A 202 10.43 -1.33 26.71
C GLY A 202 10.11 -2.42 25.67
N CYS A 203 9.86 -2.03 24.41
CA CYS A 203 9.67 -2.99 23.32
C CYS A 203 10.93 -3.83 23.05
N PHE A 204 12.12 -3.21 23.02
CA PHE A 204 13.38 -3.95 22.87
C PHE A 204 13.66 -4.89 24.04
N GLU A 205 13.42 -4.47 25.28
CA GLU A 205 13.53 -5.33 26.48
C GLU A 205 12.62 -6.57 26.41
N LEU A 206 11.45 -6.43 25.77
CA LEU A 206 10.50 -7.52 25.56
C LEU A 206 10.81 -8.38 24.31
N GLY A 207 11.83 -8.02 23.53
CA GLY A 207 12.17 -8.69 22.28
C GLY A 207 11.12 -8.49 21.17
N LEU A 208 10.42 -7.36 21.18
CA LEU A 208 9.40 -7.01 20.18
C LEU A 208 10.03 -6.23 19.02
N THR A 209 9.66 -6.58 17.79
CA THR A 209 9.92 -5.76 16.61
C THR A 209 8.98 -4.57 16.60
N ILE A 210 9.50 -3.36 16.51
CA ILE A 210 8.69 -2.13 16.47
C ILE A 210 8.30 -1.83 15.02
N VAL A 211 7.01 -1.53 14.80
CA VAL A 211 6.49 -1.04 13.52
C VAL A 211 5.87 0.34 13.78
N PRO A 212 6.49 1.45 13.36
CA PRO A 212 5.90 2.76 13.50
C PRO A 212 4.73 2.94 12.53
N ARG A 213 3.69 3.64 12.99
CA ARG A 213 2.49 3.87 12.19
C ARG A 213 1.86 5.23 12.50
N GLY A 214 1.55 5.99 11.45
CA GLY A 214 0.56 7.08 11.50
C GLY A 214 -0.77 6.58 10.92
N GLY A 215 -1.42 7.34 10.04
CA GLY A 215 -2.70 6.95 9.41
C GLY A 215 -2.70 5.71 8.49
N GLY A 216 -1.61 4.95 8.39
CA GLY A 216 -1.57 3.67 7.65
C GLY A 216 -1.82 3.77 6.14
N THR A 217 -1.54 4.93 5.52
CA THR A 217 -1.85 5.20 4.10
C THR A 217 -0.72 4.84 3.12
N GLY A 218 0.33 4.15 3.59
CA GLY A 218 1.49 3.78 2.77
C GLY A 218 1.16 2.69 1.74
N TYR A 219 1.86 2.70 0.61
CA TYR A 219 1.70 1.72 -0.49
C TYR A 219 2.93 0.79 -0.65
N THR A 220 3.81 0.72 0.35
CA THR A 220 5.06 -0.07 0.32
C THR A 220 5.08 -1.22 1.33
N GLY A 221 4.05 -1.38 2.16
CA GLY A 221 4.02 -2.39 3.22
C GLY A 221 4.83 -2.00 4.46
N GLY A 222 5.33 -0.75 4.54
CA GLY A 222 6.20 -0.29 5.63
C GLY A 222 5.54 -0.29 7.02
N ALA A 223 4.20 -0.30 7.09
CA ALA A 223 3.46 -0.41 8.35
C ALA A 223 2.81 -1.80 8.56
N VAL A 224 3.23 -2.82 7.81
CA VAL A 224 2.71 -4.19 7.88
C VAL A 224 3.56 -5.03 8.85
N PRO A 225 2.96 -5.61 9.91
CA PRO A 225 3.66 -6.57 10.76
C PRO A 225 4.05 -7.83 9.98
N LEU A 226 5.33 -8.23 10.07
CA LEU A 226 5.86 -9.44 9.42
C LEU A 226 6.06 -10.62 10.39
N THR A 227 6.01 -10.35 11.69
CA THR A 227 6.16 -11.33 12.76
C THR A 227 5.09 -11.10 13.82
N TRP A 228 4.63 -12.17 14.46
CA TRP A 228 3.67 -12.06 15.56
C TRP A 228 4.28 -11.32 16.76
N LYS A 229 5.60 -11.42 17.00
CA LYS A 229 6.32 -10.69 18.07
C LYS A 229 6.60 -9.23 17.67
N SER A 230 5.56 -8.51 17.28
CA SER A 230 5.66 -7.10 16.88
C SER A 230 4.77 -6.19 17.72
N ALA A 231 5.28 -4.99 17.99
CA ALA A 231 4.53 -3.89 18.56
C ALA A 231 4.33 -2.82 17.49
N VAL A 232 3.08 -2.51 17.18
CA VAL A 232 2.79 -1.33 16.34
C VAL A 232 2.69 -0.13 17.26
N ILE A 233 3.54 0.89 17.05
CA ILE A 233 3.43 2.16 17.79
C ILE A 233 2.69 3.14 16.88
N ASN A 234 1.43 3.41 17.22
CA ASN A 234 0.58 4.35 16.49
C ASN A 234 0.71 5.76 17.08
N THR A 235 1.20 6.70 16.26
CA THR A 235 1.45 8.09 16.65
C THR A 235 0.28 9.04 16.40
N GLU A 236 -0.88 8.57 15.92
CA GLU A 236 -2.05 9.41 15.58
C GLU A 236 -2.57 10.27 16.74
N LYS A 237 -2.35 9.85 18.00
CA LYS A 237 -2.68 10.66 19.19
C LYS A 237 -1.74 11.84 19.43
N LEU A 238 -0.55 11.86 18.83
CA LEU A 238 0.39 12.96 18.89
C LEU A 238 -0.06 14.04 17.88
N GLU A 239 -1.10 14.79 18.22
CA GLU A 239 -1.81 15.69 17.31
C GLU A 239 -1.67 17.18 17.66
N ALA A 240 -0.76 17.54 18.57
CA ALA A 240 -0.51 18.94 18.87
C ALA A 240 0.13 19.66 17.66
N MET A 241 -0.26 20.91 17.44
CA MET A 241 0.29 21.77 16.40
C MET A 241 0.11 23.24 16.77
N THR A 242 0.94 24.11 16.19
CA THR A 242 0.77 25.57 16.26
C THR A 242 -0.04 26.08 15.07
N ASP A 243 -0.45 27.35 15.13
CA ASP A 243 -0.72 28.11 13.91
C ASP A 243 0.60 28.50 13.22
N VAL A 244 0.52 29.27 12.14
CA VAL A 244 1.71 29.79 11.46
C VAL A 244 2.41 30.84 12.33
N GLU A 245 3.71 30.63 12.54
CA GLU A 245 4.58 31.49 13.33
C GLU A 245 5.74 31.98 12.46
N VAL A 246 6.01 33.28 12.50
CA VAL A 246 7.18 33.86 11.84
C VAL A 246 8.36 33.82 12.81
N MET A 247 9.46 33.19 12.42
CA MET A 247 10.65 33.07 13.26
C MET A 247 11.94 33.18 12.46
N ASP A 248 13.03 33.54 13.14
CA ASP A 248 14.37 33.50 12.57
C ASP A 248 14.87 32.06 12.49
N LEU A 249 15.42 31.68 11.32
CA LEU A 249 16.02 30.38 11.09
C LEU A 249 17.55 30.50 11.08
N PRO A 250 18.30 29.53 11.63
CA PRO A 250 19.75 29.56 11.61
C PRO A 250 20.31 29.69 10.19
N GLY A 251 21.09 30.75 9.94
CA GLY A 251 21.72 30.99 8.63
C GLY A 251 20.77 31.47 7.53
N VAL A 252 19.58 31.97 7.87
CA VAL A 252 18.66 32.60 6.91
C VAL A 252 18.49 34.08 7.27
N ASP A 253 18.74 34.96 6.32
CA ASP A 253 18.84 36.42 6.56
C ASP A 253 17.50 37.13 6.82
N ARG A 254 16.38 36.39 6.80
CA ARG A 254 15.04 36.93 7.00
C ARG A 254 14.19 36.00 7.84
N PRO A 255 13.23 36.55 8.62
CA PRO A 255 12.23 35.74 9.28
C PRO A 255 11.42 34.91 8.28
N VAL A 256 11.10 33.68 8.66
CA VAL A 256 10.42 32.70 7.81
C VAL A 256 9.12 32.27 8.48
N PRO A 257 7.99 32.23 7.75
CA PRO A 257 6.75 31.65 8.27
C PRO A 257 6.89 30.13 8.36
N THR A 258 6.59 29.60 9.54
CA THR A 258 6.74 28.18 9.86
C THR A 258 5.53 27.65 10.62
N ILE A 259 5.38 26.33 10.68
CA ILE A 259 4.37 25.67 11.50
C ILE A 259 5.00 24.46 12.20
N TRP A 260 4.71 24.29 13.49
CA TRP A 260 5.13 23.13 14.26
C TRP A 260 3.99 22.13 14.43
N THR A 261 4.34 20.85 14.37
CA THR A 261 3.39 19.73 14.37
C THR A 261 4.00 18.53 15.06
N GLU A 262 3.21 17.82 15.85
CA GLU A 262 3.50 16.44 16.22
C GLU A 262 3.25 15.46 15.06
N ALA A 263 3.81 14.25 15.18
CA ALA A 263 3.85 13.26 14.11
C ALA A 263 2.48 12.70 13.71
N GLY A 264 1.50 12.73 14.62
CA GLY A 264 0.13 12.24 14.40
C GLY A 264 -0.78 13.22 13.68
N VAL A 265 -0.39 14.50 13.56
CA VAL A 265 -1.21 15.52 12.91
C VAL A 265 -1.52 15.11 11.47
N VAL A 266 -2.80 15.11 11.12
CA VAL A 266 -3.26 14.84 9.75
C VAL A 266 -2.80 15.94 8.81
N THR A 267 -2.24 15.56 7.67
CA THR A 267 -1.61 16.48 6.70
C THR A 267 -2.55 17.61 6.29
N GLN A 268 -3.83 17.31 6.05
CA GLN A 268 -4.83 18.30 5.67
C GLN A 268 -5.01 19.38 6.75
N ARG A 269 -4.93 19.04 8.04
CA ARG A 269 -5.06 20.04 9.12
C ARG A 269 -3.92 21.07 9.09
N VAL A 270 -2.72 20.63 8.75
CA VAL A 270 -1.55 21.50 8.57
C VAL A 270 -1.73 22.41 7.36
N ALA A 271 -2.24 21.85 6.25
CA ALA A 271 -2.56 22.62 5.05
C ALA A 271 -3.63 23.68 5.31
N ASP A 272 -4.71 23.33 6.02
CA ASP A 272 -5.79 24.25 6.37
C ASP A 272 -5.30 25.37 7.30
N ALA A 273 -4.42 25.05 8.27
CA ALA A 273 -3.82 26.05 9.14
C ALA A 273 -2.94 27.04 8.37
N ALA A 274 -2.12 26.55 7.44
CA ALA A 274 -1.35 27.41 6.56
C ALA A 274 -2.26 28.29 5.69
N GLU A 275 -3.31 27.73 5.09
CA GLU A 275 -4.25 28.46 4.22
C GLU A 275 -5.00 29.56 4.96
N ARG A 276 -5.46 29.30 6.20
CA ARG A 276 -6.09 30.32 7.05
C ARG A 276 -5.17 31.51 7.34
N ALA A 277 -3.86 31.27 7.38
CA ALA A 277 -2.85 32.31 7.57
C ALA A 277 -2.36 32.95 6.25
N GLY A 278 -2.94 32.59 5.09
CA GLY A 278 -2.54 33.11 3.78
C GLY A 278 -1.30 32.43 3.19
N PHE A 279 -0.93 31.27 3.71
CA PHE A 279 0.21 30.47 3.26
C PHE A 279 -0.23 29.13 2.67
N VAL A 280 0.74 28.38 2.17
CA VAL A 280 0.59 27.08 1.53
C VAL A 280 1.56 26.12 2.16
N PHE A 281 1.04 25.03 2.72
CA PHE A 281 1.84 23.87 3.05
C PHE A 281 2.16 23.10 1.76
N ALA A 282 3.45 22.86 1.52
CA ALA A 282 3.95 22.28 0.27
C ALA A 282 3.75 20.76 0.18
N VAL A 283 3.75 20.05 1.31
CA VAL A 283 3.60 18.60 1.34
C VAL A 283 2.13 18.24 1.17
N ASP A 284 1.75 17.83 -0.05
CA ASP A 284 0.36 17.56 -0.43
C ASP A 284 0.15 16.21 -1.14
N PRO A 285 0.43 15.08 -0.46
CA PRO A 285 0.18 13.76 -1.02
C PRO A 285 -1.30 13.57 -1.33
N THR A 286 -1.62 12.65 -2.25
CA THR A 286 -3.03 12.33 -2.58
C THR A 286 -3.82 11.86 -1.34
N SER A 287 -3.13 11.29 -0.34
CA SER A 287 -3.69 10.82 0.92
C SER A 287 -3.80 11.90 2.01
N ALA A 288 -3.63 13.20 1.71
CA ALA A 288 -3.50 14.25 2.73
C ALA A 288 -4.63 14.30 3.79
N GLU A 289 -5.84 13.83 3.44
CA GLU A 289 -7.00 13.76 4.34
C GLU A 289 -6.85 12.65 5.42
N ALA A 290 -5.90 11.74 5.27
CA ALA A 290 -5.66 10.62 6.19
C ALA A 290 -4.19 10.39 6.57
N SER A 291 -3.22 10.82 5.75
CA SER A 291 -1.80 10.67 6.07
C SER A 291 -1.39 11.63 7.20
N CYS A 292 -0.52 11.15 8.09
CA CYS A 292 0.01 11.94 9.20
C CYS A 292 1.43 12.46 8.90
N ILE A 293 1.83 13.53 9.60
CA ILE A 293 3.11 14.21 9.41
C ILE A 293 4.32 13.28 9.59
N GLY A 294 4.33 12.42 10.61
CA GLY A 294 5.44 11.49 10.84
C GLY A 294 5.64 10.53 9.66
N GLY A 295 4.54 10.05 9.06
CA GLY A 295 4.58 9.24 7.85
C GLY A 295 5.10 10.01 6.64
N ASN A 296 4.72 11.28 6.49
CA ASN A 296 5.22 12.13 5.41
C ASN A 296 6.74 12.33 5.49
N ILE A 297 7.29 12.49 6.69
CA ILE A 297 8.74 12.58 6.90
C ILE A 297 9.41 11.25 6.58
N ALA A 298 8.93 10.15 7.20
CA ALA A 298 9.50 8.82 7.05
C ALA A 298 9.50 8.33 5.59
N MET A 299 8.53 8.77 4.79
CA MET A 299 8.38 8.43 3.37
C MET A 299 8.93 9.51 2.41
N ASN A 300 9.41 10.64 2.95
CA ASN A 300 9.78 11.83 2.18
C ASN A 300 8.70 12.21 1.14
N ALA A 301 7.47 12.37 1.64
CA ALA A 301 6.28 12.55 0.82
C ALA A 301 6.39 13.81 -0.06
N GLY A 302 5.95 13.66 -1.31
CA GLY A 302 5.78 14.77 -2.24
C GLY A 302 4.31 15.09 -2.43
N GLY A 303 3.97 15.51 -3.64
CA GLY A 303 2.62 15.87 -4.04
C GLY A 303 2.69 16.77 -5.27
N LYS A 304 1.55 17.32 -5.71
CA LYS A 304 1.51 18.16 -6.91
C LYS A 304 2.37 19.42 -6.77
N LYS A 305 2.51 19.96 -5.54
CA LYS A 305 3.30 21.16 -5.27
C LYS A 305 4.80 20.89 -5.19
N ALA A 306 5.23 19.63 -5.26
CA ALA A 306 6.65 19.30 -5.22
C ALA A 306 7.43 19.87 -6.42
N VAL A 307 6.74 20.17 -7.54
CA VAL A 307 7.32 20.90 -8.66
C VAL A 307 7.80 22.30 -8.28
N LEU A 308 7.15 22.94 -7.30
CA LEU A 308 7.52 24.27 -6.79
C LEU A 308 8.55 24.18 -5.68
N TRP A 309 8.23 23.44 -4.61
CA TRP A 309 8.97 23.49 -3.35
C TRP A 309 9.57 22.15 -2.90
N GLY A 310 9.54 21.13 -3.74
CA GLY A 310 10.10 19.81 -3.42
C GLY A 310 9.23 18.96 -2.49
N THR A 311 9.82 17.92 -1.93
CA THR A 311 9.21 16.94 -1.04
C THR A 311 9.29 17.40 0.43
N ALA A 312 8.89 16.53 1.36
CA ALA A 312 8.94 16.80 2.79
C ALA A 312 10.31 17.33 3.24
N LEU A 313 11.41 16.67 2.83
CA LEU A 313 12.77 17.08 3.18
C LEU A 313 13.08 18.54 2.85
N ASP A 314 12.65 19.01 1.70
CA ASP A 314 12.94 20.37 1.22
C ASP A 314 12.28 21.46 2.09
N ASN A 315 11.24 21.08 2.85
CA ASN A 315 10.40 21.99 3.63
C ASN A 315 10.63 21.86 5.14
N LEU A 316 11.45 20.90 5.59
CA LEU A 316 11.75 20.70 7.00
C LEU A 316 12.75 21.74 7.51
N VAL A 317 12.35 22.46 8.57
CA VAL A 317 13.23 23.31 9.38
C VAL A 317 13.92 22.46 10.43
N SER A 318 13.16 21.63 11.12
CA SER A 318 13.67 20.67 12.09
C SER A 318 12.71 19.51 12.28
N TRP A 319 13.22 18.39 12.79
CA TRP A 319 12.39 17.28 13.27
C TRP A 319 13.03 16.62 14.46
N ARG A 320 12.18 15.97 15.25
CA ARG A 320 12.56 15.23 16.44
C ARG A 320 12.13 13.77 16.29
N MET A 321 12.98 12.87 16.76
CA MET A 321 12.74 11.44 16.69
C MET A 321 13.37 10.69 17.85
N VAL A 322 12.92 9.45 18.05
CA VAL A 322 13.52 8.48 18.97
C VAL A 322 14.22 7.39 18.18
N THR A 323 15.51 7.17 18.47
CA THR A 323 16.34 6.17 17.81
C THR A 323 16.09 4.75 18.37
N PRO A 324 16.57 3.68 17.71
CA PRO A 324 16.49 2.32 18.25
C PRO A 324 17.18 2.13 19.60
N GLN A 325 18.14 3.00 19.94
CA GLN A 325 18.81 3.01 21.25
C GLN A 325 18.00 3.73 22.34
N ALA A 326 16.75 4.10 22.05
CA ALA A 326 15.87 4.88 22.93
C ALA A 326 16.48 6.24 23.34
N GLN A 327 17.28 6.82 22.45
CA GLN A 327 17.81 8.17 22.57
C GLN A 327 16.96 9.13 21.75
N TRP A 328 16.88 10.37 22.21
CA TRP A 328 16.24 11.43 21.45
C TRP A 328 17.24 12.04 20.47
N LEU A 329 16.77 12.33 19.27
CA LEU A 329 17.52 13.01 18.23
C LEU A 329 16.69 14.19 17.71
N GLU A 330 17.25 15.39 17.79
CA GLU A 330 16.74 16.58 17.12
C GLU A 330 17.65 16.91 15.95
N VAL A 331 17.06 17.04 14.76
CA VAL A 331 17.78 17.44 13.54
C VAL A 331 17.30 18.82 13.12
N ILE A 332 18.24 19.74 12.89
CA ILE A 332 17.95 21.14 12.57
C ILE A 332 18.65 21.49 11.27
N ARG A 333 17.91 22.02 10.30
CA ARG A 333 18.45 22.49 9.02
C ARG A 333 19.08 23.87 9.19
N ILE A 334 20.34 24.01 8.79
CA ILE A 334 21.12 25.25 8.85
C ILE A 334 21.24 25.83 7.45
N GLY A 335 21.02 27.13 7.30
CA GLY A 335 21.10 27.81 5.99
C GLY A 335 20.02 27.31 5.02
N HIS A 336 18.79 27.13 5.51
CA HIS A 336 17.69 26.60 4.70
C HIS A 336 17.47 27.46 3.44
N ASN A 337 17.62 26.88 2.24
CA ASN A 337 17.55 27.62 0.96
C ASN A 337 16.13 28.02 0.52
N LEU A 338 15.10 27.62 1.29
CA LEU A 338 13.67 27.92 1.08
C LEU A 338 13.11 27.43 -0.26
N GLY A 339 13.79 26.45 -0.85
CA GLY A 339 13.43 25.83 -2.11
C GLY A 339 13.87 24.37 -2.11
N LYS A 340 14.08 23.81 -3.29
CA LYS A 340 14.46 22.40 -3.40
C LYS A 340 15.86 22.19 -2.86
N ILE A 341 16.05 21.18 -2.03
CA ILE A 341 17.32 20.92 -1.32
C ILE A 341 18.49 20.68 -2.28
N HIS A 342 18.21 20.12 -3.47
CA HIS A 342 19.25 19.85 -4.47
C HIS A 342 19.74 21.08 -5.24
N ASP A 343 19.04 22.22 -5.11
CA ASP A 343 19.49 23.49 -5.67
C ASP A 343 20.52 24.19 -4.77
N ALA A 344 20.66 23.76 -3.51
CA ALA A 344 21.70 24.25 -2.62
C ALA A 344 23.06 23.64 -3.00
N GLU A 345 24.13 24.44 -2.91
CA GLU A 345 25.50 23.92 -3.07
C GLU A 345 25.79 22.84 -2.00
N VAL A 346 25.50 23.17 -0.74
CA VAL A 346 25.58 22.28 0.41
C VAL A 346 24.32 22.45 1.26
N ALA A 347 23.74 21.34 1.70
CA ALA A 347 22.71 21.31 2.73
C ALA A 347 23.34 20.88 4.06
N SER A 348 23.25 21.75 5.06
CA SER A 348 23.83 21.56 6.38
C SER A 348 22.76 21.22 7.41
N PHE A 349 23.07 20.25 8.27
CA PHE A 349 22.22 19.81 9.37
C PHE A 349 23.00 19.73 10.67
N GLU A 350 22.40 20.19 11.76
CA GLU A 350 22.89 19.96 13.11
C GLU A 350 22.06 18.84 13.76
N LEU A 351 22.72 17.81 14.24
CA LEU A 351 22.11 16.63 14.87
C LEU A 351 22.45 16.64 16.36
N ARG A 352 21.45 16.85 17.20
CA ARG A 352 21.58 16.89 18.66
C ARG A 352 20.99 15.64 19.29
N TYR A 353 21.82 14.90 20.02
CA TYR A 353 21.43 13.67 20.69
C TYR A 353 21.24 13.91 22.18
N PHE A 354 20.19 13.33 22.74
CA PHE A 354 19.87 13.41 24.16
C PHE A 354 19.55 12.02 24.72
N GLU A 355 19.74 11.87 26.03
CA GLU A 355 19.31 10.69 26.77
C GLU A 355 17.80 10.49 26.69
N ALA A 356 17.30 9.34 27.16
CA ALA A 356 15.88 8.98 27.08
C ALA A 356 14.91 9.97 27.77
N ASP A 357 15.41 10.84 28.65
CA ASP A 357 14.64 11.93 29.26
C ASP A 357 14.32 13.09 28.29
N GLY A 358 14.95 13.09 27.11
CA GLY A 358 14.79 14.09 26.06
C GLY A 358 15.40 15.46 26.40
N ARG A 359 16.24 15.54 27.43
CA ARG A 359 16.78 16.80 27.95
C ARG A 359 18.27 16.75 28.18
N THR A 360 18.79 15.65 28.71
CA THR A 360 20.22 15.51 29.02
C THR A 360 21.02 15.33 27.72
N PRO A 361 21.88 16.29 27.33
CA PRO A 361 22.60 16.21 26.06
C PRO A 361 23.69 15.12 26.11
N ILE A 362 23.84 14.39 25.00
CA ILE A 362 24.87 13.38 24.81
C ILE A 362 25.97 13.92 23.90
N ARG A 363 25.58 14.39 22.71
CA ARG A 363 26.50 14.89 21.68
C ARG A 363 25.76 15.72 20.63
N THR A 364 26.51 16.55 19.93
CA THR A 364 26.05 17.29 18.74
C THR A 364 26.98 17.01 17.57
N GLU A 365 26.41 16.79 16.40
CA GLU A 365 27.13 16.58 15.15
C GLU A 365 26.65 17.55 14.07
N ARG A 366 27.52 17.82 13.10
CA ARG A 366 27.17 18.55 11.89
C ARG A 366 27.32 17.64 10.67
N LEU A 367 26.29 17.63 9.83
CA LEU A 367 26.24 16.88 8.59
C LEU A 367 26.10 17.86 7.43
N ASP A 368 27.15 18.00 6.64
CA ASP A 368 27.19 18.85 5.45
C ASP A 368 27.18 17.96 4.21
N ILE A 369 26.12 18.06 3.41
CA ILE A 369 25.88 17.17 2.28
C ILE A 369 25.77 18.03 1.00
N PRO A 370 26.52 17.75 -0.07
CA PRO A 370 26.31 18.42 -1.36
C PRO A 370 24.86 18.27 -1.82
N GLY A 371 24.16 19.37 -2.09
CA GLY A 371 22.71 19.33 -2.37
C GLY A 371 22.37 18.40 -3.55
N ALA A 372 23.22 18.41 -4.59
CA ALA A 372 23.08 17.55 -5.76
C ALA A 372 23.12 16.04 -5.46
N SER A 373 23.56 15.61 -4.27
CA SER A 373 23.57 14.18 -3.90
C SER A 373 22.22 13.64 -3.45
N PHE A 374 21.27 14.50 -3.05
CA PHE A 374 19.95 14.05 -2.58
C PHE A 374 19.08 13.43 -3.66
N ARG A 375 19.39 13.67 -4.94
CA ARG A 375 18.62 13.18 -6.09
C ARG A 375 19.56 12.92 -7.26
N LYS A 376 19.35 11.81 -7.98
CA LYS A 376 19.99 11.63 -9.29
C LYS A 376 19.65 12.79 -10.22
N THR A 377 20.62 13.19 -11.05
CA THR A 377 20.47 14.30 -12.00
C THR A 377 19.23 14.13 -12.86
N GLY A 378 18.42 15.20 -12.92
CA GLY A 378 17.17 15.23 -13.69
C GLY A 378 15.94 14.72 -12.95
N LEU A 379 16.08 14.17 -11.73
CA LEU A 379 14.95 13.71 -10.93
C LEU A 379 14.42 14.81 -9.99
N GLY A 380 13.12 15.07 -10.06
CA GLY A 380 12.43 15.95 -9.11
C GLY A 380 12.25 15.32 -7.72
N LYS A 381 12.21 13.98 -7.65
CA LYS A 381 12.14 13.14 -6.45
C LYS A 381 12.94 11.87 -6.71
N ASP A 382 13.70 11.40 -5.72
CA ASP A 382 14.44 10.14 -5.80
C ASP A 382 14.07 9.28 -4.58
N VAL A 383 13.29 8.22 -4.81
CA VAL A 383 12.85 7.28 -3.76
C VAL A 383 13.82 6.10 -3.58
N THR A 384 14.85 6.01 -4.44
CA THR A 384 15.74 4.85 -4.51
C THR A 384 16.88 4.94 -3.50
N ASP A 385 17.32 6.16 -3.17
CA ASP A 385 18.34 6.36 -2.13
C ASP A 385 17.70 6.39 -0.73
N LYS A 386 17.70 5.24 -0.06
CA LYS A 386 17.25 5.15 1.34
C LYS A 386 18.33 5.59 2.33
N PHE A 387 19.58 5.77 1.91
CA PHE A 387 20.66 6.20 2.79
C PHE A 387 20.69 7.72 2.96
N LEU A 388 20.39 8.49 1.92
CA LEU A 388 20.37 9.97 1.91
C LEU A 388 21.61 10.57 2.59
N SER A 389 22.78 10.06 2.23
CA SER A 389 24.07 10.49 2.80
C SER A 389 24.14 10.43 4.33
N GLY A 390 23.40 9.51 4.94
CA GLY A 390 23.36 9.32 6.40
C GLY A 390 22.37 10.22 7.14
N LEU A 391 21.54 11.00 6.43
CA LEU A 391 20.51 11.84 7.05
C LEU A 391 19.45 10.97 7.76
N PRO A 392 19.20 11.15 9.06
CA PRO A 392 18.32 10.26 9.82
C PRO A 392 16.84 10.60 9.68
N GLY A 393 15.98 9.58 9.79
CA GLY A 393 14.51 9.66 9.83
C GLY A 393 13.83 9.86 8.47
N VAL A 394 14.38 10.70 7.60
CA VAL A 394 13.77 11.02 6.30
C VAL A 394 13.99 9.91 5.27
N GLN A 395 12.92 9.45 4.62
CA GLN A 395 12.96 8.36 3.62
C GLN A 395 13.41 7.00 4.19
N LYS A 396 13.39 6.83 5.51
CA LYS A 396 13.84 5.62 6.23
C LYS A 396 12.72 4.65 6.53
N GLU A 397 11.47 5.06 6.33
CA GLU A 397 10.28 4.23 6.57
C GLU A 397 10.23 3.66 8.00
N GLY A 398 10.84 4.37 8.97
CA GLY A 398 10.87 3.96 10.37
C GLY A 398 12.02 3.02 10.76
N CYS A 399 12.89 2.64 9.83
CA CYS A 399 13.97 1.69 10.08
C CYS A 399 15.10 2.20 10.99
N ASP A 400 15.25 3.52 11.14
CA ASP A 400 16.28 4.15 11.97
C ASP A 400 15.71 5.00 13.13
N GLY A 401 14.41 4.91 13.37
CA GLY A 401 13.74 5.54 14.50
C GLY A 401 12.32 6.03 14.20
N LEU A 402 11.70 6.63 15.20
CA LEU A 402 10.32 7.09 15.15
C LEU A 402 10.27 8.62 15.25
N ILE A 403 9.75 9.26 14.20
CA ILE A 403 9.48 10.70 14.20
C ILE A 403 8.39 11.02 15.22
N THR A 404 8.60 12.05 16.04
CA THR A 404 7.65 12.50 17.07
C THR A 404 7.07 13.88 16.79
N SER A 405 7.88 14.79 16.28
CA SER A 405 7.46 16.15 15.96
C SER A 405 8.37 16.80 14.92
N ALA A 406 7.91 17.88 14.30
CA ALA A 406 8.65 18.61 13.28
C ALA A 406 8.19 20.07 13.15
N ARG A 407 9.06 20.90 12.58
CA ARG A 407 8.77 22.26 12.15
C ARG A 407 9.03 22.41 10.66
N TRP A 408 8.13 23.11 10.00
CA TRP A 408 8.06 23.21 8.54
C TRP A 408 8.05 24.65 8.09
N VAL A 409 8.67 24.93 6.94
CA VAL A 409 8.43 26.17 6.19
C VAL A 409 7.06 26.09 5.52
N VAL A 410 6.31 27.19 5.55
CA VAL A 410 5.11 27.38 4.72
C VAL A 410 5.37 28.47 3.69
N HIS A 411 4.75 28.36 2.52
CA HIS A 411 5.06 29.21 1.36
C HIS A 411 3.93 30.16 1.04
N ARG A 412 4.20 31.20 0.24
CA ARG A 412 3.15 32.03 -0.34
C ARG A 412 2.95 31.63 -1.80
N MET A 413 1.70 31.37 -2.18
CA MET A 413 1.35 31.17 -3.59
C MET A 413 1.34 32.52 -4.32
N PRO A 414 1.75 32.59 -5.60
CA PRO A 414 1.54 33.79 -6.39
C PRO A 414 0.06 34.18 -6.47
N GLU A 415 -0.22 35.48 -6.64
CA GLU A 415 -1.57 36.05 -6.52
C GLU A 415 -2.55 35.51 -7.57
N HIS A 416 -2.08 35.28 -8.79
CA HIS A 416 -2.92 34.87 -9.90
C HIS A 416 -2.60 33.43 -10.31
N THR A 417 -3.63 32.59 -10.43
CA THR A 417 -3.49 31.22 -10.93
C THR A 417 -4.58 30.90 -11.93
N ARG A 418 -4.23 30.26 -13.03
CA ARG A 418 -5.17 29.67 -14.00
C ARG A 418 -4.87 28.19 -14.16
N THR A 419 -5.91 27.38 -14.33
CA THR A 419 -5.75 25.94 -14.61
C THR A 419 -6.00 25.69 -16.09
N VAL A 420 -5.07 25.01 -16.75
CA VAL A 420 -5.27 24.49 -18.11
C VAL A 420 -5.72 23.02 -18.04
N CYS A 421 -6.65 22.64 -18.90
CA CYS A 421 -7.05 21.25 -19.16
C CYS A 421 -6.88 20.99 -20.65
N LEU A 422 -6.03 20.05 -21.02
CA LEU A 422 -5.65 19.77 -22.40
C LEU A 422 -6.10 18.34 -22.73
N GLU A 423 -7.07 18.20 -23.64
CA GLU A 423 -7.64 16.92 -24.04
C GLU A 423 -7.05 16.47 -25.38
N PHE A 424 -6.43 15.29 -25.43
CA PHE A 424 -5.82 14.75 -26.64
C PHE A 424 -6.59 13.53 -27.12
N PHE A 425 -6.96 13.52 -28.40
CA PHE A 425 -7.76 12.45 -29.02
C PHE A 425 -6.94 11.51 -29.92
N GLY A 426 -5.68 11.87 -30.20
CA GLY A 426 -4.72 11.07 -30.97
C GLY A 426 -4.04 9.97 -30.16
N ASN A 427 -3.05 9.29 -30.73
CA ASN A 427 -2.25 8.30 -30.00
C ASN A 427 -1.46 9.01 -28.88
N ALA A 428 -1.28 8.36 -27.73
CA ALA A 428 -0.52 8.93 -26.61
C ALA A 428 0.88 9.42 -27.03
N LYS A 429 1.55 8.72 -27.96
CA LYS A 429 2.84 9.12 -28.52
C LYS A 429 2.85 10.51 -29.16
N ASP A 430 1.72 10.95 -29.70
CA ASP A 430 1.59 12.24 -30.38
C ASP A 430 1.42 13.38 -29.36
N ALA A 431 1.00 13.05 -28.15
CA ALA A 431 0.72 13.98 -27.07
C ALA A 431 1.89 14.15 -26.08
N VAL A 432 2.77 13.14 -25.94
CA VAL A 432 3.99 13.23 -25.11
C VAL A 432 4.89 14.42 -25.47
N PRO A 433 5.15 14.74 -26.75
CA PRO A 433 5.94 15.92 -27.12
C PRO A 433 5.38 17.23 -26.52
N SER A 434 4.06 17.37 -26.42
CA SER A 434 3.45 18.55 -25.78
C SER A 434 3.88 18.70 -24.33
N ILE A 435 4.05 17.62 -23.57
CA ILE A 435 4.46 17.68 -22.16
C ILE A 435 5.88 18.24 -22.05
N VAL A 436 6.79 17.77 -22.92
CA VAL A 436 8.18 18.23 -22.96
C VAL A 436 8.24 19.71 -23.38
N GLU A 437 7.55 20.08 -24.46
CA GLU A 437 7.49 21.46 -24.96
C GLU A 437 6.88 22.42 -23.93
N ILE A 438 5.77 22.03 -23.28
CA ILE A 438 5.14 22.83 -22.22
C ILE A 438 6.11 23.02 -21.05
N LYS A 439 6.79 21.94 -20.62
CA LYS A 439 7.75 22.03 -19.51
C LYS A 439 8.92 22.96 -19.86
N GLU A 440 9.52 22.80 -21.03
CA GLU A 440 10.64 23.64 -21.48
C GLU A 440 10.22 25.11 -21.61
N PHE A 441 9.06 25.36 -22.22
CA PHE A 441 8.47 26.69 -22.32
C PHE A 441 8.27 27.30 -20.93
N MET A 442 7.59 26.60 -20.03
CA MET A 442 7.29 27.12 -18.69
C MET A 442 8.55 27.36 -17.85
N PHE A 443 9.58 26.53 -17.98
CA PHE A 443 10.84 26.73 -17.26
C PHE A 443 11.65 27.89 -17.82
N ALA A 444 11.60 28.12 -19.15
CA ALA A 444 12.16 29.32 -19.75
C ALA A 444 11.39 30.58 -19.32
N GLU A 445 10.06 30.49 -19.29
CA GLU A 445 9.18 31.58 -18.91
C GLU A 445 9.33 31.95 -17.43
N GLN A 446 9.48 30.96 -16.54
CA GLN A 446 9.79 31.18 -15.13
C GLN A 446 11.05 32.05 -14.95
N LYS A 447 12.12 31.80 -15.72
CA LYS A 447 13.35 32.59 -15.65
C LYS A 447 13.18 34.01 -16.18
N ARG A 448 12.23 34.23 -17.11
CA ARG A 448 12.01 35.50 -17.79
C ARG A 448 11.04 36.42 -17.04
N THR A 449 9.94 35.87 -16.55
CA THR A 449 8.79 36.62 -16.04
C THR A 449 8.37 36.21 -14.63
N GLY A 450 8.98 35.17 -14.05
CA GLY A 450 8.60 34.64 -12.75
C GLY A 450 7.33 33.79 -12.76
N ILE A 451 6.71 33.56 -13.93
CA ILE A 451 5.53 32.70 -14.05
C ILE A 451 5.91 31.24 -13.82
N LEU A 452 5.15 30.57 -12.95
CA LEU A 452 5.43 29.23 -12.46
C LEU A 452 4.45 28.22 -13.04
N LEU A 453 4.96 27.05 -13.40
CA LEU A 453 4.16 25.84 -13.53
C LEU A 453 4.00 25.22 -12.14
N ALA A 454 2.86 25.46 -11.51
CA ALA A 454 2.56 25.04 -10.14
C ALA A 454 2.13 23.57 -10.01
N GLY A 455 1.80 22.93 -11.12
CA GLY A 455 1.51 21.51 -11.22
C GLY A 455 1.21 21.14 -12.68
N LEU A 456 1.54 19.91 -13.07
CA LEU A 456 1.16 19.34 -14.37
C LEU A 456 0.98 17.85 -14.21
N GLU A 457 -0.25 17.38 -14.35
CA GLU A 457 -0.64 15.99 -14.14
C GLU A 457 -1.16 15.38 -15.43
N HIS A 458 -0.79 14.12 -15.64
CA HIS A 458 -1.15 13.33 -16.81
C HIS A 458 -2.12 12.21 -16.42
N LEU A 459 -3.22 12.09 -17.17
CA LEU A 459 -4.23 11.04 -17.02
C LEU A 459 -4.43 10.33 -18.36
N ASP A 460 -4.31 8.99 -18.37
CA ASP A 460 -4.56 8.16 -19.56
C ASP A 460 -6.04 7.76 -19.70
N ASP A 461 -6.43 7.21 -20.86
CA ASP A 461 -7.82 6.84 -21.13
C ASP A 461 -8.41 5.78 -20.22
N ARG A 462 -7.59 4.84 -19.72
CA ARG A 462 -8.02 3.82 -18.76
C ARG A 462 -8.38 4.48 -17.42
N TYR A 463 -7.56 5.41 -16.95
CA TYR A 463 -7.83 6.22 -15.78
C TYR A 463 -9.09 7.07 -15.97
N LEU A 464 -9.18 7.79 -17.09
CA LEU A 464 -10.34 8.66 -17.41
C LEU A 464 -11.64 7.85 -17.41
N LYS A 465 -11.62 6.64 -17.97
CA LYS A 465 -12.76 5.72 -17.96
C LYS A 465 -13.13 5.29 -16.54
N ALA A 466 -12.15 4.95 -15.71
CA ALA A 466 -12.36 4.49 -14.34
C ALA A 466 -12.94 5.58 -13.42
N VAL A 467 -12.58 6.85 -13.63
CA VAL A 467 -13.12 7.96 -12.82
C VAL A 467 -14.40 8.57 -13.37
N GLY A 468 -14.90 8.06 -14.52
CA GLY A 468 -16.08 8.59 -15.20
C GLY A 468 -15.86 10.02 -15.69
N TYR A 469 -14.70 10.28 -16.28
CA TYR A 469 -14.32 11.61 -16.75
C TYR A 469 -15.34 12.19 -17.75
N ALA A 470 -15.68 13.45 -17.56
CA ALA A 470 -16.56 14.19 -18.47
C ALA A 470 -15.72 15.00 -19.47
N THR A 471 -15.73 14.56 -20.73
CA THR A 471 -15.08 15.24 -21.85
C THR A 471 -15.62 16.66 -22.00
N LYS A 472 -14.71 17.63 -22.11
CA LYS A 472 -15.05 19.06 -22.27
C LYS A 472 -15.20 19.44 -23.74
N SER A 473 -14.45 18.78 -24.62
CA SER A 473 -14.57 18.94 -26.07
C SER A 473 -15.94 18.51 -26.59
N LYS A 474 -16.38 19.20 -27.65
CA LYS A 474 -17.58 18.85 -28.43
C LYS A 474 -17.31 17.80 -29.50
N ARG A 475 -16.05 17.39 -29.70
CA ARG A 475 -15.64 16.44 -30.74
C ARG A 475 -16.24 15.04 -30.57
N GLY A 476 -16.68 14.72 -29.35
CA GLY A 476 -17.27 13.43 -28.99
C GLY A 476 -16.21 12.37 -28.69
N GLY A 477 -16.57 11.41 -27.84
CA GLY A 477 -15.67 10.35 -27.38
C GLY A 477 -14.86 10.71 -26.13
N LEU A 478 -14.12 9.72 -25.63
CA LEU A 478 -13.23 9.88 -24.47
C LEU A 478 -11.82 10.25 -24.99
N PRO A 479 -11.17 11.30 -24.44
CA PRO A 479 -9.78 11.59 -24.77
C PRO A 479 -8.89 10.39 -24.49
N LYS A 480 -7.84 10.25 -25.29
CA LYS A 480 -6.77 9.27 -25.08
C LYS A 480 -5.82 9.68 -23.96
N MET A 481 -5.71 10.98 -23.74
CA MET A 481 -4.87 11.56 -22.70
C MET A 481 -5.45 12.91 -22.29
N VAL A 482 -5.36 13.24 -20.99
CA VAL A 482 -5.66 14.56 -20.46
C VAL A 482 -4.47 15.07 -19.66
N LEU A 483 -4.09 16.32 -19.90
CA LEU A 483 -3.19 17.07 -19.02
C LEU A 483 -3.97 18.11 -18.24
N VAL A 484 -3.76 18.17 -16.93
CA VAL A 484 -4.29 19.25 -16.07
C VAL A 484 -3.12 19.93 -15.39
N GLY A 485 -3.02 21.25 -15.50
CA GLY A 485 -1.91 21.98 -14.91
C GLY A 485 -2.30 23.35 -14.38
N ASP A 486 -1.66 23.78 -13.29
CA ASP A 486 -1.81 25.11 -12.72
C ASP A 486 -0.65 25.99 -13.14
N ILE A 487 -0.95 27.18 -13.67
CA ILE A 487 0.03 28.20 -14.03
C ILE A 487 -0.23 29.42 -13.14
N ALA A 488 0.81 29.86 -12.43
CA ALA A 488 0.69 30.88 -11.39
C ALA A 488 1.74 31.98 -11.52
N GLY A 489 1.41 33.18 -11.09
CA GLY A 489 2.32 34.34 -11.06
C GLY A 489 1.65 35.57 -10.45
N ASP A 490 2.45 36.61 -10.21
CA ASP A 490 1.95 37.86 -9.62
C ASP A 490 1.48 38.89 -10.66
N ASP A 491 1.66 38.61 -11.96
CA ASP A 491 1.11 39.40 -13.06
C ASP A 491 0.02 38.59 -13.80
N ALA A 492 -1.23 39.04 -13.68
CA ALA A 492 -2.40 38.40 -14.28
C ALA A 492 -2.33 38.28 -15.81
N ASP A 493 -1.76 39.28 -16.48
CA ASP A 493 -1.64 39.29 -17.95
C ASP A 493 -0.51 38.37 -18.41
N ALA A 494 0.59 38.29 -17.66
CA ALA A 494 1.65 37.32 -17.92
C ALA A 494 1.16 35.88 -17.73
N VAL A 495 0.41 35.60 -16.65
CA VAL A 495 -0.27 34.31 -16.46
C VAL A 495 -1.21 34.01 -17.63
N ALA A 496 -1.98 35.00 -18.08
CA ALA A 496 -2.89 34.84 -19.23
C ALA A 496 -2.13 34.44 -20.51
N ARG A 497 -1.05 35.17 -20.84
CA ARG A 497 -0.23 34.89 -22.03
C ARG A 497 0.39 33.50 -21.96
N ALA A 498 0.97 33.13 -20.82
CA ALA A 498 1.56 31.79 -20.64
C ALA A 498 0.52 30.68 -20.80
N THR A 499 -0.69 30.84 -20.23
CA THR A 499 -1.76 29.84 -20.36
C THR A 499 -2.25 29.68 -21.79
N SER A 500 -2.40 30.78 -22.54
CA SER A 500 -2.77 30.76 -23.95
C SER A 500 -1.71 30.06 -24.80
N GLU A 501 -0.43 30.27 -24.49
CA GLU A 501 0.69 29.64 -25.20
C GLU A 501 0.75 28.13 -24.94
N VAL A 502 0.53 27.70 -23.69
CA VAL A 502 0.40 26.27 -23.35
C VAL A 502 -0.74 25.60 -24.11
N VAL A 503 -1.90 26.27 -24.24
CA VAL A 503 -3.01 25.78 -25.07
C VAL A 503 -2.61 25.72 -26.55
N ARG A 504 -1.87 26.71 -27.06
CA ARG A 504 -1.36 26.72 -28.45
C ARG A 504 -0.44 25.53 -28.73
N ILE A 505 0.45 25.20 -27.80
CA ILE A 505 1.35 24.02 -27.87
C ILE A 505 0.53 22.72 -27.90
N ALA A 506 -0.53 22.61 -27.10
CA ALA A 506 -1.40 21.43 -27.13
C ALA A 506 -2.15 21.30 -28.46
N ASN A 507 -2.69 22.41 -28.97
CA ASN A 507 -3.44 22.45 -30.21
C ASN A 507 -2.59 22.07 -31.44
N SER A 508 -1.28 22.38 -31.43
CA SER A 508 -0.37 21.98 -32.51
C SER A 508 -0.11 20.46 -32.56
N ARG A 509 -0.50 19.73 -31.51
CA ARG A 509 -0.31 18.27 -31.35
C ARG A 509 -1.63 17.51 -31.24
N SER A 510 -2.67 17.98 -31.93
CA SER A 510 -4.02 17.37 -31.92
C SER A 510 -4.73 17.35 -30.56
N GLY A 511 -4.29 18.21 -29.63
CA GLY A 511 -4.99 18.49 -28.39
C GLY A 511 -6.05 19.59 -28.56
N GLU A 512 -6.97 19.68 -27.60
CA GLU A 512 -7.87 20.80 -27.39
C GLU A 512 -7.68 21.33 -25.97
N GLY A 513 -7.37 22.63 -25.83
CA GLY A 513 -7.12 23.25 -24.54
C GLY A 513 -8.29 24.08 -24.00
N PHE A 514 -8.52 23.96 -22.69
CA PHE A 514 -9.52 24.70 -21.92
C PHE A 514 -8.85 25.40 -20.74
N ILE A 515 -9.31 26.61 -20.40
CA ILE A 515 -8.74 27.41 -19.31
C ILE A 515 -9.81 27.69 -18.26
N ALA A 516 -9.51 27.37 -17.01
CA ALA A 516 -10.30 27.75 -15.84
C ALA A 516 -9.62 28.89 -15.08
N ILE A 517 -10.35 29.99 -14.89
CA ILE A 517 -9.85 31.21 -14.22
C ILE A 517 -10.37 31.28 -12.78
N SER A 518 -11.68 31.10 -12.57
CA SER A 518 -12.26 31.17 -11.23
C SER A 518 -11.81 29.99 -10.35
N ALA A 519 -11.65 30.23 -9.05
CA ALA A 519 -11.25 29.19 -8.09
C ALA A 519 -12.19 27.97 -8.13
N GLU A 520 -13.48 28.19 -8.30
CA GLU A 520 -14.48 27.12 -8.45
C GLU A 520 -14.26 26.28 -9.70
N ALA A 521 -14.04 26.91 -10.86
CA ALA A 521 -13.76 26.20 -12.11
C ALA A 521 -12.45 25.41 -12.04
N ARG A 522 -11.40 26.00 -11.43
CA ARG A 522 -10.12 25.32 -11.18
C ARG A 522 -10.32 24.08 -10.30
N LYS A 523 -11.05 24.23 -9.19
CA LYS A 523 -11.40 23.10 -8.30
C LYS A 523 -12.15 21.99 -9.05
N LYS A 524 -13.05 22.35 -9.96
CA LYS A 524 -13.78 21.38 -10.80
C LYS A 524 -12.87 20.61 -11.75
N PHE A 525 -11.89 21.26 -12.39
CA PHE A 525 -10.91 20.58 -13.26
C PHE A 525 -10.04 19.58 -12.47
N TRP A 526 -9.69 19.93 -11.24
CA TRP A 526 -8.88 19.09 -10.35
C TRP A 526 -9.65 17.97 -9.64
N LEU A 527 -10.98 17.97 -9.69
CA LEU A 527 -11.82 17.05 -8.94
C LEU A 527 -11.65 15.60 -9.41
N ASP A 528 -11.47 15.39 -10.73
CA ASP A 528 -11.33 14.06 -11.31
C ASP A 528 -10.03 13.35 -10.86
N ARG A 529 -8.94 14.10 -10.62
CA ARG A 529 -7.68 13.58 -10.08
C ARG A 529 -7.82 13.06 -8.64
N LYS A 530 -8.71 13.66 -7.84
CA LYS A 530 -8.96 13.25 -6.44
C LYS A 530 -9.79 11.97 -6.33
N ARG A 531 -10.45 11.53 -7.41
CA ARG A 531 -11.29 10.32 -7.42
C ARG A 531 -10.50 9.01 -7.60
N THR A 532 -9.25 8.96 -7.14
CA THR A 532 -8.36 7.80 -7.30
C THR A 532 -8.94 6.54 -6.64
N ALA A 533 -9.70 6.70 -5.54
CA ALA A 533 -10.42 5.61 -4.89
C ALA A 533 -11.55 5.01 -5.76
N ALA A 534 -12.05 5.70 -6.78
CA ALA A 534 -13.03 5.13 -7.71
C ALA A 534 -12.43 3.97 -8.53
N ILE A 535 -11.10 3.95 -8.72
CA ILE A 535 -10.40 2.89 -9.44
C ILE A 535 -10.55 1.55 -8.71
N SER A 536 -10.59 1.55 -7.37
CA SER A 536 -10.75 0.31 -6.61
C SER A 536 -12.10 -0.38 -6.87
N ARG A 537 -13.14 0.38 -7.27
CA ARG A 537 -14.44 -0.18 -7.70
C ARG A 537 -14.34 -0.98 -9.00
N HIS A 538 -13.32 -0.72 -9.81
CA HIS A 538 -13.12 -1.33 -11.12
C HIS A 538 -12.04 -2.43 -11.12
N THR A 539 -11.29 -2.58 -10.02
CA THR A 539 -10.27 -3.63 -9.87
C THR A 539 -10.81 -4.79 -9.04
N ASN A 540 -11.09 -5.92 -9.68
CA ASN A 540 -11.42 -7.16 -8.97
C ASN A 540 -10.16 -7.72 -8.29
N ALA A 541 -10.12 -7.67 -6.96
CA ALA A 541 -9.26 -8.39 -5.99
C ALA A 541 -7.72 -8.35 -6.14
N PHE A 542 -7.13 -8.03 -7.30
CA PHE A 542 -5.68 -7.99 -7.47
C PHE A 542 -5.26 -6.72 -8.23
N LYS A 543 -4.75 -5.74 -7.48
CA LYS A 543 -4.17 -4.51 -8.01
C LYS A 543 -2.67 -4.52 -7.71
N ILE A 544 -1.84 -4.45 -8.74
CA ILE A 544 -0.40 -4.19 -8.58
C ILE A 544 -0.20 -2.69 -8.76
N ASN A 545 0.42 -2.04 -7.78
CA ASN A 545 0.80 -0.63 -7.86
C ASN A 545 2.31 -0.53 -8.12
N GLU A 546 2.69 0.26 -9.11
CA GLU A 546 4.09 0.62 -9.35
C GLU A 546 4.24 2.15 -9.30
N ASP A 547 5.23 2.63 -8.56
CA ASP A 547 5.65 4.04 -8.53
C ASP A 547 7.04 4.13 -9.15
N VAL A 548 7.10 4.58 -10.41
CA VAL A 548 8.32 4.55 -11.23
C VAL A 548 8.69 5.94 -11.72
N VAL A 549 9.98 6.13 -11.98
CA VAL A 549 10.51 7.38 -12.54
C VAL A 549 10.96 7.12 -13.97
N ILE A 550 10.32 7.80 -14.92
CA ILE A 550 10.54 7.61 -16.36
C ILE A 550 11.05 8.94 -16.96
N PRO A 551 12.12 8.92 -17.78
CA PRO A 551 12.50 10.09 -18.56
C PRO A 551 11.33 10.53 -19.47
N LEU A 552 10.88 11.78 -19.34
CA LEU A 552 9.71 12.29 -20.08
C LEU A 552 9.73 11.97 -21.59
N PRO A 553 10.87 12.07 -22.32
CA PRO A 553 10.91 11.73 -23.75
C PRO A 553 10.60 10.26 -24.07
N ARG A 554 10.72 9.36 -23.09
CA ARG A 554 10.45 7.91 -23.22
C ARG A 554 9.10 7.49 -22.66
N MET A 555 8.27 8.43 -22.22
CA MET A 555 6.97 8.11 -21.61
C MET A 555 6.05 7.35 -22.58
N ALA A 556 6.08 7.70 -23.88
CA ALA A 556 5.32 6.99 -24.90
C ALA A 556 5.76 5.52 -25.04
N GLU A 557 7.06 5.28 -25.10
CA GLU A 557 7.64 3.92 -25.17
C GLU A 557 7.26 3.10 -23.93
N TYR A 558 7.28 3.71 -22.74
CA TYR A 558 6.84 3.06 -21.52
C TYR A 558 5.36 2.67 -21.58
N THR A 559 4.47 3.60 -21.94
CA THR A 559 3.02 3.31 -22.05
C THR A 559 2.73 2.21 -23.06
N ASP A 560 3.36 2.27 -24.24
CA ASP A 560 3.22 1.23 -25.28
C ASP A 560 3.75 -0.13 -24.79
N GLY A 561 4.86 -0.13 -24.05
CA GLY A 561 5.42 -1.32 -23.42
C GLY A 561 4.47 -1.97 -22.40
N ILE A 562 3.87 -1.17 -21.52
CA ILE A 562 2.89 -1.65 -20.54
C ILE A 562 1.63 -2.18 -21.25
N GLU A 563 1.16 -1.51 -22.30
CA GLU A 563 0.01 -1.98 -23.07
C GLU A 563 0.30 -3.31 -23.77
N ARG A 564 1.50 -3.45 -24.34
CA ARG A 564 1.94 -4.70 -24.95
C ARG A 564 1.98 -5.83 -23.93
N ILE A 565 2.57 -5.62 -22.75
CA ILE A 565 2.59 -6.60 -21.66
C ILE A 565 1.16 -7.01 -21.29
N ASN A 566 0.24 -6.05 -21.15
CA ASN A 566 -1.17 -6.33 -20.85
C ASN A 566 -1.83 -7.21 -21.91
N ILE A 567 -1.58 -6.93 -23.19
CA ILE A 567 -2.14 -7.71 -24.31
C ILE A 567 -1.56 -9.13 -24.30
N GLU A 568 -0.23 -9.27 -24.24
CA GLU A 568 0.47 -10.56 -24.25
C GLU A 568 0.01 -11.45 -23.09
N LEU A 569 -0.03 -10.90 -21.87
CA LEU A 569 -0.50 -11.64 -20.68
C LEU A 569 -2.00 -11.95 -20.76
N SER A 570 -2.83 -11.03 -21.25
CA SER A 570 -4.27 -11.28 -21.43
C SER A 570 -4.51 -12.41 -22.42
N LEU A 571 -3.84 -12.42 -23.57
CA LEU A 571 -3.96 -13.47 -24.58
C LEU A 571 -3.45 -14.80 -24.04
N ARG A 572 -2.29 -14.82 -23.37
CA ARG A 572 -1.74 -16.04 -22.75
C ARG A 572 -2.71 -16.64 -21.74
N ASN A 573 -3.29 -15.83 -20.86
CA ASN A 573 -4.25 -16.29 -19.85
C ASN A 573 -5.54 -16.80 -20.49
N LYS A 574 -6.04 -16.12 -21.52
CA LYS A 574 -7.23 -16.54 -22.28
C LYS A 574 -7.02 -17.87 -23.01
N ILE A 575 -5.86 -18.06 -23.64
CA ILE A 575 -5.50 -19.34 -24.29
C ILE A 575 -5.33 -20.47 -23.27
N ALA A 576 -4.71 -20.17 -22.12
CA ALA A 576 -4.60 -21.13 -21.02
C ALA A 576 -6.00 -21.53 -20.51
N LEU A 577 -6.90 -20.57 -20.30
CA LEU A 577 -8.29 -20.84 -19.92
C LEU A 577 -9.02 -21.69 -20.97
N CYS A 578 -8.89 -21.39 -22.27
CA CYS A 578 -9.45 -22.24 -23.32
C CYS A 578 -8.92 -23.67 -23.26
N THR A 579 -7.63 -23.85 -22.95
CA THR A 579 -7.01 -25.19 -22.82
C THR A 579 -7.58 -25.95 -21.64
N GLU A 580 -7.73 -25.30 -20.48
CA GLU A 580 -8.33 -25.90 -19.29
C GLU A 580 -9.81 -26.22 -19.50
N LEU A 581 -10.56 -25.34 -20.15
CA LEU A 581 -11.97 -25.56 -20.48
C LEU A 581 -12.15 -26.72 -21.47
N ASP A 582 -11.36 -26.78 -22.55
CA ASP A 582 -11.42 -27.91 -23.49
C ASP A 582 -11.07 -29.22 -22.78
N THR A 583 -10.04 -29.22 -21.92
CA THR A 583 -9.67 -30.38 -21.10
C THR A 583 -10.81 -30.80 -20.18
N PHE A 584 -11.48 -29.84 -19.53
CA PHE A 584 -12.64 -30.11 -18.67
C PHE A 584 -13.81 -30.73 -19.45
N PHE A 585 -14.16 -30.17 -20.62
CA PHE A 585 -15.24 -30.71 -21.46
C PHE A 585 -14.88 -32.05 -22.12
N ALA A 586 -13.60 -32.34 -22.34
CA ALA A 586 -13.13 -33.60 -22.92
C ALA A 586 -13.16 -34.79 -21.93
N GLN A 587 -13.27 -34.54 -20.61
CA GLN A 587 -13.24 -35.59 -19.59
C GLN A 587 -14.48 -36.51 -19.59
N GLY A 588 -15.55 -36.16 -20.31
CA GLY A 588 -16.75 -36.98 -20.49
C GLY A 588 -17.66 -37.12 -19.27
N GLN A 589 -17.17 -36.85 -18.06
CA GLN A 589 -17.93 -36.84 -16.81
C GLN A 589 -18.11 -35.42 -16.30
N LEU A 590 -19.07 -34.70 -16.88
CA LEU A 590 -19.42 -33.38 -16.38
C LEU A 590 -20.24 -33.50 -15.09
N PRO A 591 -19.95 -32.67 -14.07
CA PRO A 591 -20.75 -32.63 -12.86
C PRO A 591 -22.13 -32.03 -13.19
N LEU A 592 -23.13 -32.89 -13.36
CA LEU A 592 -24.52 -32.49 -13.54
C LEU A 592 -25.16 -32.23 -12.17
N GLY A 593 -25.91 -31.13 -12.05
CA GLY A 593 -26.75 -30.91 -10.86
C GLY A 593 -27.83 -31.99 -10.75
N LYS A 594 -28.16 -32.40 -9.53
CA LYS A 594 -29.33 -33.26 -9.31
C LYS A 594 -30.60 -32.44 -9.52
N SER A 595 -31.40 -32.83 -10.50
CA SER A 595 -32.79 -32.38 -10.61
C SER A 595 -33.66 -33.31 -9.77
N ASP A 596 -34.54 -32.75 -8.92
CA ASP A 596 -35.55 -33.52 -8.17
C ASP A 596 -36.72 -33.97 -9.06
N ASP A 597 -36.83 -33.42 -10.28
CA ASP A 597 -37.86 -33.79 -11.26
C ASP A 597 -37.27 -34.72 -12.33
N ALA A 598 -37.78 -35.95 -12.39
CA ALA A 598 -37.40 -36.96 -13.38
C ALA A 598 -37.67 -36.54 -14.85
N ALA A 599 -38.46 -35.48 -15.06
CA ALA A 599 -38.73 -34.88 -16.36
C ALA A 599 -37.64 -33.89 -16.84
N ASP A 600 -36.75 -33.45 -15.94
CA ASP A 600 -35.68 -32.45 -16.21
C ASP A 600 -34.27 -33.07 -16.31
N MET A 601 -34.16 -34.41 -16.28
CA MET A 601 -32.90 -35.06 -16.61
C MET A 601 -32.61 -34.87 -18.11
N ALA A 602 -31.61 -34.03 -18.42
CA ALA A 602 -31.15 -33.84 -19.79
C ALA A 602 -30.81 -35.20 -20.42
N VAL A 603 -31.45 -35.50 -21.54
CA VAL A 603 -31.19 -36.71 -22.33
C VAL A 603 -29.69 -36.75 -22.66
N PRO A 604 -28.98 -37.88 -22.48
CA PRO A 604 -27.53 -37.97 -22.71
C PRO A 604 -27.08 -37.40 -24.07
N GLU A 605 -27.90 -37.56 -25.10
CA GLU A 605 -27.69 -37.01 -26.45
C GLU A 605 -27.68 -35.46 -26.46
N VAL A 606 -28.60 -34.83 -25.74
CA VAL A 606 -28.67 -33.35 -25.63
C VAL A 606 -27.45 -32.82 -24.89
N LEU A 607 -26.97 -33.53 -23.86
CA LEU A 607 -25.75 -33.15 -23.15
C LEU A 607 -24.53 -33.26 -24.06
N GLU A 608 -24.39 -34.36 -24.80
CA GLU A 608 -23.29 -34.58 -25.73
C GLU A 608 -23.26 -33.52 -26.84
N GLU A 609 -24.41 -33.17 -27.41
CA GLU A 609 -24.53 -32.10 -28.40
C GLU A 609 -24.07 -30.74 -27.82
N ARG A 610 -24.47 -30.42 -26.58
CA ARG A 610 -24.05 -29.18 -25.91
C ARG A 610 -22.55 -29.14 -25.62
N VAL A 611 -21.95 -30.27 -25.26
CA VAL A 611 -20.50 -30.40 -25.09
C VAL A 611 -19.79 -30.16 -26.41
N GLN A 612 -20.27 -30.75 -27.50
CA GLN A 612 -19.70 -30.52 -28.83
C GLN A 612 -19.79 -29.05 -29.25
N GLN A 613 -20.94 -28.40 -29.03
CA GLN A 613 -21.12 -26.96 -29.28
C GLN A 613 -20.16 -26.10 -28.44
N ALA A 614 -20.02 -26.41 -27.15
CA ALA A 614 -19.11 -25.70 -26.26
C ALA A 614 -17.65 -25.83 -26.71
N ARG A 615 -17.22 -27.04 -27.07
CA ARG A 615 -15.86 -27.30 -27.58
C ARG A 615 -15.60 -26.64 -28.93
N ALA A 616 -16.59 -26.61 -29.83
CA ALA A 616 -16.48 -25.89 -31.09
C ALA A 616 -16.30 -24.38 -30.86
N LEU A 617 -17.07 -23.79 -29.95
CA LEU A 617 -16.91 -22.39 -29.57
C LEU A 617 -15.56 -22.11 -28.92
N ILE A 618 -15.09 -22.98 -28.01
CA ILE A 618 -13.76 -22.84 -27.39
C ILE A 618 -12.65 -22.89 -28.45
N ALA A 619 -12.77 -23.78 -29.44
CA ALA A 619 -11.81 -23.87 -30.54
C ALA A 619 -11.81 -22.61 -31.41
N GLU A 620 -12.98 -22.11 -31.81
CA GLU A 620 -13.11 -20.87 -32.58
C GLU A 620 -12.50 -19.67 -31.83
N VAL A 621 -12.86 -19.50 -30.56
CA VAL A 621 -12.36 -18.43 -29.71
C VAL A 621 -10.85 -18.55 -29.48
N ARG A 622 -10.33 -19.77 -29.29
CA ARG A 622 -8.89 -20.02 -29.16
C ARG A 622 -8.16 -19.63 -30.44
N THR A 623 -8.66 -20.02 -31.61
CA THR A 623 -8.07 -19.65 -32.91
C THR A 623 -8.08 -18.14 -33.12
N LEU A 624 -9.13 -17.43 -32.69
CA LEU A 624 -9.19 -15.97 -32.77
C LEU A 624 -8.13 -15.27 -31.90
N TRP A 625 -7.76 -15.85 -30.76
CA TRP A 625 -6.78 -15.26 -29.83
C TRP A 625 -5.32 -15.64 -30.11
N GLN A 626 -5.06 -16.66 -30.94
CA GLN A 626 -3.74 -17.05 -31.42
C GLN A 626 -3.32 -16.18 -32.61
#